data_AF-A4K5P5-F1
#
_entry.id   AF-A4K5P5-F1
#
_cell.length_a   1.000
_cell.length_b   1.000
_cell.length_c   1.000
_cell.angle_alpha   90.00
_cell.angle_beta   90.00
_cell.angle_gamma   90.00
#
_symmetry.space_group_name_H-M   'P 1'
#
loop_
_entity.id
_entity.type
_entity.pdbx_description
1 polymer ?
#
loop_
_entity_poly.entity_id
_entity_poly.type
_entity_poly.pdbx_seq_one_letter_code
_entity_poly.pdbx_strand_id
1 'polypeptide(L)'
;SCTVKTCWMRLANFRVIGDNLKDRFDGASRVMVSNSVRSNSNINNNNENKDNNGDSNSININNNENQIKTISVQSNVISSNSIPRNSMRSRGRGGNKKNNRYHFQLKPYNPDHKPPSVKDLVYLEPSPGFCEKNSRQGIQGTHGRQCNDTSIGVDGCDLMCCGRGYRTEEILVTEKCA
;
A
#
# COMPACT_ATOMS: atom_id res chain seq x y z
N SER A 1 -11.40 -18.08 -45.39
CA SER A 1 -12.83 -17.97 -45.05
C SER A 1 -13.04 -18.42 -43.61
N CYS A 2 -13.95 -17.80 -42.86
CA CYS A 2 -14.15 -17.97 -41.40
C CYS A 2 -15.61 -18.35 -41.07
N THR A 3 -16.21 -19.22 -41.88
CA THR A 3 -17.66 -19.51 -41.89
C THR A 3 -18.19 -20.20 -40.65
N VAL A 4 -17.36 -20.96 -39.92
CA VAL A 4 -17.69 -21.48 -38.59
C VAL A 4 -16.51 -21.23 -37.66
N LYS A 5 -16.78 -20.70 -36.47
CA LYS A 5 -15.76 -20.43 -35.45
C LYS A 5 -16.20 -21.00 -34.10
N THR A 6 -15.28 -21.69 -33.45
CA THR A 6 -15.39 -22.07 -32.04
C THR A 6 -14.54 -21.10 -31.23
N CYS A 7 -15.12 -20.50 -30.19
CA CYS A 7 -14.43 -19.55 -29.33
C CYS A 7 -14.37 -20.08 -27.88
N TRP A 8 -13.30 -19.74 -27.18
CA TRP A 8 -13.14 -19.99 -25.74
C TRP A 8 -12.52 -18.77 -25.07
N MET A 9 -12.75 -18.62 -23.76
CA MET A 9 -12.12 -17.57 -22.98
C MET A 9 -10.62 -17.84 -22.87
N ARG A 10 -9.83 -16.78 -23.06
CA ARG A 10 -8.37 -16.83 -22.89
C ARG A 10 -7.94 -15.61 -22.08
N LEU A 11 -7.00 -15.83 -21.16
CA LEU A 11 -6.36 -14.73 -20.45
C LEU A 11 -5.51 -13.89 -21.41
N ALA A 12 -5.45 -12.59 -21.13
CA ALA A 12 -4.54 -11.68 -21.83
C ALA A 12 -3.07 -12.07 -21.57
N ASN A 13 -2.17 -11.58 -22.42
CA ASN A 13 -0.74 -11.68 -22.17
C ASN A 13 -0.41 -10.94 -20.86
N PHE A 14 0.46 -11.52 -20.03
CA PHE A 14 0.82 -10.95 -18.74
C PHE A 14 1.43 -9.55 -18.85
N ARG A 15 2.10 -9.21 -19.96
CA ARG A 15 2.58 -7.84 -20.20
C ARG A 15 1.45 -6.81 -20.14
N VAL A 16 0.32 -7.09 -20.79
CA VAL A 16 -0.87 -6.21 -20.79
C VAL A 16 -1.45 -6.07 -19.38
N ILE A 17 -1.39 -7.14 -18.58
CA ILE A 17 -1.82 -7.10 -17.18
C ILE A 17 -0.86 -6.21 -16.37
N GLY A 18 0.44 -6.36 -16.59
CA GLY A 18 1.48 -5.52 -15.97
C GLY A 18 1.29 -4.04 -16.29
N ASP A 19 1.06 -3.71 -17.56
CA ASP A 19 0.81 -2.34 -18.00
C ASP A 19 -0.45 -1.77 -17.32
N ASN A 20 -1.55 -2.53 -17.28
CA ASN A 20 -2.78 -2.07 -16.61
C ASN A 20 -2.61 -1.87 -15.09
N LEU A 21 -1.77 -2.68 -14.45
CA LEU A 21 -1.48 -2.52 -13.02
C LEU A 21 -0.50 -1.38 -12.77
N LYS A 22 0.44 -1.12 -13.69
CA LYS A 22 1.36 0.01 -13.62
C LYS A 22 0.60 1.34 -13.69
N ASP A 23 -0.39 1.46 -14.57
CA ASP A 23 -1.25 2.65 -14.62
C ASP A 23 -1.98 2.90 -13.29
N ARG A 24 -2.46 1.83 -12.65
CA ARG A 24 -3.12 1.93 -11.33
C ARG A 24 -2.15 2.22 -10.19
N PHE A 25 -0.90 1.82 -10.33
CA PHE A 25 0.16 2.15 -9.38
C PHE A 25 0.46 3.65 -9.44
N ASP A 26 0.56 4.23 -10.64
CA ASP A 26 0.80 5.66 -10.82
C ASP A 26 -0.37 6.52 -10.32
N GLY A 27 -1.60 5.98 -10.38
CA GLY A 27 -2.82 6.61 -9.85
C GLY A 27 -3.24 6.15 -8.44
N ALA A 28 -2.37 5.46 -7.69
CA ALA A 28 -2.76 4.88 -6.40
C ALA A 28 -3.17 5.96 -5.38
N SER A 29 -4.23 5.70 -4.62
CA SER A 29 -4.79 6.68 -3.67
C SER A 29 -4.27 6.46 -2.25
N ARG A 30 -3.84 7.54 -1.59
CA ARG A 30 -3.50 7.49 -0.17
C ARG A 30 -4.76 7.43 0.68
N VAL A 31 -4.82 6.48 1.59
CA VAL A 31 -5.96 6.27 2.50
C VAL A 31 -5.50 6.24 3.96
N MET A 32 -6.44 6.49 4.86
CA MET A 32 -6.28 6.37 6.30
C MET A 32 -7.27 5.34 6.85
N VAL A 33 -6.85 4.65 7.91
CA VAL A 33 -7.68 3.66 8.60
C VAL A 33 -8.58 4.40 9.59
N SER A 34 -9.89 4.38 9.37
CA SER A 34 -10.83 4.79 10.41
C SER A 34 -11.23 3.58 11.24
N ASN A 35 -10.80 3.57 12.51
CA ASN A 35 -11.23 2.55 13.47
C ASN A 35 -12.59 2.97 14.02
N SER A 36 -13.64 2.79 13.21
CA SER A 36 -15.01 2.91 13.72
C SER A 36 -15.28 1.69 14.59
N VAL A 37 -14.88 1.77 15.87
CA VAL A 37 -15.45 0.92 16.90
C VAL A 37 -16.95 1.07 16.78
N ARG A 38 -17.67 -0.02 16.48
CA ARG A 38 -19.13 -0.03 16.62
C ARG A 38 -19.42 0.31 18.07
N SER A 39 -19.76 1.57 18.35
CA SER A 39 -20.44 1.94 19.58
C SER A 39 -21.79 1.25 19.54
N ASN A 40 -21.83 0.04 20.07
CA ASN A 40 -23.07 -0.68 20.31
C ASN A 40 -23.65 -0.03 21.57
N SER A 41 -24.35 1.09 21.39
CA SER A 41 -25.07 1.77 22.46
C SER A 41 -26.26 0.90 22.90
N ASN A 42 -25.98 -0.14 23.67
CA ASN A 42 -26.99 -0.74 24.54
C ASN A 42 -27.03 0.10 25.81
N ILE A 43 -27.93 1.07 25.84
CA ILE A 43 -28.36 1.74 27.06
C ILE A 43 -29.10 0.68 27.87
N ASN A 44 -28.40 0.04 28.80
CA ASN A 44 -29.02 -0.66 29.92
C ASN A 44 -28.70 0.14 31.16
N ASN A 45 -29.66 0.95 31.59
CA ASN A 45 -29.71 1.48 32.94
C ASN A 45 -29.70 0.30 33.91
N ASN A 46 -28.73 0.24 34.81
CA ASN A 46 -28.91 -0.21 36.18
C ASN A 46 -27.69 0.19 37.01
N ASN A 47 -27.99 0.81 38.15
CA ASN A 47 -27.06 1.38 39.12
C ASN A 47 -26.16 0.32 39.75
N GLU A 48 -24.87 0.61 39.90
CA GLU A 48 -24.09 0.27 41.09
C GLU A 48 -22.79 1.10 41.13
N ASN A 49 -22.59 1.82 42.23
CA ASN A 49 -21.42 2.64 42.52
C ASN A 49 -20.15 1.79 42.71
N LYS A 50 -19.06 2.13 41.99
CA LYS A 50 -17.68 1.87 42.45
C LYS A 50 -16.63 2.66 41.64
N ASP A 51 -16.01 3.61 42.35
CA ASP A 51 -14.62 4.07 42.33
C ASP A 51 -13.78 4.11 41.02
N ASN A 52 -13.36 5.34 40.68
CA ASN A 52 -12.01 5.79 40.28
C ASN A 52 -11.20 4.94 39.28
N ASN A 53 -11.24 5.33 38.00
CA ASN A 53 -10.10 5.90 37.25
C ASN A 53 -10.48 5.94 35.76
N GLY A 54 -10.67 7.15 35.23
CA GLY A 54 -10.96 7.36 33.82
C GLY A 54 -9.69 7.28 32.99
N ASP A 55 -9.43 6.14 32.35
CA ASP A 55 -8.52 6.06 31.21
C ASP A 55 -9.23 6.60 29.96
N SER A 56 -9.46 7.91 29.95
CA SER A 56 -9.68 8.63 28.70
C SER A 56 -8.31 8.88 28.07
N ASN A 57 -7.94 8.11 27.05
CA ASN A 57 -6.82 8.46 26.18
C ASN A 57 -7.23 9.65 25.29
N SER A 58 -7.25 10.84 25.90
CA SER A 58 -7.20 12.11 25.20
C SER A 58 -5.76 12.33 24.73
N ILE A 59 -5.50 12.14 23.43
CA ILE A 59 -4.24 12.59 22.83
C ILE A 59 -4.28 14.12 22.81
N ASN A 60 -3.64 14.74 23.79
CA ASN A 60 -3.41 16.18 23.84
C ASN A 60 -2.24 16.51 22.90
N ILE A 61 -2.51 17.11 21.74
CA ILE A 61 -1.47 17.55 20.80
C ILE A 61 -1.02 18.95 21.24
N ASN A 62 0.00 18.99 22.10
CA ASN A 62 0.78 20.21 22.31
C ASN A 62 1.79 20.31 21.16
N ASN A 63 1.52 21.22 20.23
CA ASN A 63 2.53 21.71 19.29
C ASN A 63 3.52 22.56 20.07
N ASN A 64 4.78 22.13 20.18
CA ASN A 64 5.96 23.00 20.33
C ASN A 64 7.23 22.20 20.00
N GLU A 65 8.10 22.86 19.24
CA GLU A 65 9.25 22.33 18.49
C GLU A 65 10.41 21.83 19.37
N ASN A 66 11.23 20.97 18.74
CA ASN A 66 12.64 20.69 19.03
C ASN A 66 13.00 20.07 20.38
N GLN A 67 12.90 18.73 20.44
CA GLN A 67 13.89 17.94 21.18
C GLN A 67 14.06 16.55 20.55
N ILE A 68 15.29 16.26 20.11
CA ILE A 68 15.72 14.96 19.59
C ILE A 68 15.47 13.92 20.68
N LYS A 69 14.48 13.04 20.48
CA LYS A 69 14.28 11.83 21.30
C LYS A 69 14.88 10.63 20.56
N THR A 70 15.98 10.12 21.10
CA THR A 70 16.53 8.80 20.75
C THR A 70 15.47 7.74 21.06
N ILE A 71 14.89 7.15 20.01
CA ILE A 71 13.93 6.05 20.16
C ILE A 71 14.71 4.78 20.47
N SER A 72 14.58 4.30 21.71
CA SER A 72 14.92 2.94 22.09
C SER A 72 14.11 1.97 21.23
N VAL A 73 14.81 1.06 20.56
CA VAL A 73 14.19 0.01 19.76
C VAL A 73 13.62 -1.04 20.72
N GLN A 74 12.39 -0.83 21.18
CA GLN A 74 11.59 -1.92 21.75
C GLN A 74 10.82 -2.58 20.60
N SER A 75 11.15 -3.84 20.37
CA SER A 75 10.55 -4.70 19.36
C SER A 75 9.05 -4.81 19.57
N ASN A 76 8.28 -3.96 18.91
CA ASN A 76 6.84 -4.15 18.78
C ASN A 76 6.62 -5.25 17.74
N VAL A 77 6.32 -6.45 18.23
CA VAL A 77 5.91 -7.59 17.40
C VAL A 77 4.60 -7.21 16.71
N ILE A 78 4.67 -6.77 15.46
CA ILE A 78 3.50 -6.56 14.61
C ILE A 78 2.84 -7.93 14.44
N SER A 79 1.66 -8.08 15.02
CA SER A 79 0.86 -9.30 14.88
C SER A 79 0.69 -9.63 13.40
N SER A 80 1.09 -10.83 13.05
CA SER A 80 1.15 -11.37 11.69
C SER A 80 -0.16 -11.11 10.92
N ASN A 81 -0.05 -10.37 9.81
CA ASN A 81 -1.14 -10.23 8.83
C ASN A 81 -1.46 -11.62 8.26
N SER A 82 -2.52 -12.25 8.76
CA SER A 82 -3.01 -13.51 8.24
C SER A 82 -3.89 -13.24 7.01
N ILE A 83 -3.36 -13.55 5.82
CA ILE A 83 -4.12 -13.61 4.57
C ILE A 83 -5.22 -14.67 4.73
N PRO A 84 -6.52 -14.37 4.55
CA PRO A 84 -7.55 -15.39 4.67
C PRO A 84 -7.44 -16.38 3.51
N ARG A 85 -7.26 -17.66 3.83
CA ARG A 85 -7.37 -18.79 2.89
C ARG A 85 -8.77 -18.79 2.26
N ASN A 86 -8.84 -18.83 0.93
CA ASN A 86 -10.09 -19.13 0.21
C ASN A 86 -10.62 -20.50 0.63
N SER A 87 -11.62 -20.53 1.52
CA SER A 87 -12.31 -21.77 1.90
C SER A 87 -13.65 -21.84 1.17
N MET A 88 -13.64 -22.49 0.00
CA MET A 88 -14.83 -23.03 -0.65
C MET A 88 -15.23 -24.32 0.08
N ARG A 89 -16.07 -24.25 1.12
CA ARG A 89 -16.96 -25.37 1.52
C ARG A 89 -18.24 -24.84 2.14
N SER A 90 -19.28 -24.80 1.31
CA SER A 90 -20.68 -24.68 1.72
C SER A 90 -21.15 -26.02 2.28
N ARG A 91 -21.64 -26.03 3.53
CA ARG A 91 -22.75 -26.85 4.06
C ARG A 91 -22.87 -26.65 5.57
N GLY A 92 -23.98 -26.05 6.01
CA GLY A 92 -24.32 -25.95 7.43
C GLY A 92 -25.40 -24.92 7.70
N ARG A 93 -26.61 -25.40 8.03
CA ARG A 93 -27.76 -24.64 8.54
C ARG A 93 -27.37 -23.89 9.83
N GLY A 94 -27.90 -22.67 10.00
CA GLY A 94 -27.81 -21.92 11.25
C GLY A 94 -27.33 -20.50 11.03
N GLY A 95 -28.27 -19.56 10.89
CA GLY A 95 -27.99 -18.15 10.70
C GLY A 95 -27.25 -17.58 11.90
N ASN A 96 -25.99 -17.20 11.69
CA ASN A 96 -25.32 -16.16 12.44
C ASN A 96 -24.50 -15.38 11.43
N LYS A 97 -25.01 -14.19 11.05
CA LYS A 97 -24.25 -13.18 10.30
C LYS A 97 -22.98 -12.95 11.10
N LYS A 98 -21.86 -13.52 10.66
CA LYS A 98 -20.54 -13.22 11.21
C LYS A 98 -20.33 -11.74 10.96
N ASN A 99 -20.63 -10.93 11.97
CA ASN A 99 -20.30 -9.52 12.00
C ASN A 99 -18.80 -9.44 11.73
N ASN A 100 -18.41 -8.92 10.56
CA ASN A 100 -17.03 -8.59 10.25
C ASN A 100 -16.55 -7.63 11.34
N ARG A 101 -15.92 -8.19 12.37
CA ARG A 101 -15.38 -7.50 13.55
C ARG A 101 -14.23 -6.54 13.19
N TYR A 102 -13.83 -6.53 11.93
CA TYR A 102 -12.80 -5.67 11.37
C TYR A 102 -13.34 -5.00 10.11
N HIS A 103 -14.43 -4.22 10.24
CA HIS A 103 -14.78 -3.25 9.21
C HIS A 103 -13.94 -2.00 9.45
N PHE A 104 -12.64 -2.09 9.18
CA PHE A 104 -11.84 -0.88 9.08
C PHE A 104 -12.26 -0.19 7.78
N GLN A 105 -12.84 1.01 7.90
CA GLN A 105 -13.26 1.77 6.74
C GLN A 105 -12.08 2.62 6.29
N LEU A 106 -11.57 2.34 5.08
CA LEU A 106 -10.55 3.16 4.44
C LEU A 106 -11.20 4.45 3.97
N LYS A 107 -10.67 5.58 4.45
CA LYS A 107 -11.09 6.90 4.00
C LYS A 107 -9.95 7.52 3.19
N PRO A 108 -10.24 8.29 2.12
CA PRO A 108 -9.21 9.08 1.45
C PRO A 108 -8.47 9.96 2.44
N TYR A 109 -7.15 10.09 2.28
CA TYR A 109 -6.34 10.97 3.13
C TYR A 109 -6.74 12.44 2.97
N ASN A 110 -7.11 12.85 1.76
CA ASN A 110 -7.68 14.16 1.47
C ASN A 110 -9.17 14.02 1.08
N PRO A 111 -10.11 14.71 1.75
CA PRO A 111 -11.55 14.59 1.47
C PRO A 111 -11.99 14.99 0.06
N ASP A 112 -11.23 15.88 -0.59
CA ASP A 112 -11.54 16.36 -1.95
C ASP A 112 -11.15 15.37 -3.05
N HIS A 113 -10.41 14.31 -2.70
CA HIS A 113 -10.07 13.25 -3.65
C HIS A 113 -11.19 12.23 -3.74
N LYS A 114 -11.42 11.75 -4.98
CA LYS A 114 -12.38 10.69 -5.25
C LYS A 114 -12.04 9.45 -4.42
N PRO A 115 -13.03 8.83 -3.75
CA PRO A 115 -12.79 7.61 -3.02
C PRO A 115 -12.36 6.47 -3.96
N PRO A 116 -11.43 5.61 -3.53
CA PRO A 116 -10.92 4.53 -4.37
C PRO A 116 -12.00 3.48 -4.62
N SER A 117 -12.01 2.96 -5.85
CA SER A 117 -12.83 1.82 -6.28
C SER A 117 -12.20 0.49 -5.84
N VAL A 118 -12.98 -0.60 -5.92
CA VAL A 118 -12.50 -1.98 -5.69
C VAL A 118 -11.39 -2.42 -6.66
N LYS A 119 -11.24 -1.68 -7.77
CA LYS A 119 -10.23 -1.91 -8.79
C LYS A 119 -8.96 -1.07 -8.53
N ASP A 120 -9.01 -0.06 -7.68
CA ASP A 120 -7.91 0.89 -7.53
C ASP A 120 -6.89 0.38 -6.51
N LEU A 121 -5.64 0.76 -6.69
CA LEU A 121 -4.59 0.49 -5.70
C LEU A 121 -4.60 1.60 -4.65
N VAL A 122 -4.37 1.22 -3.40
CA VAL A 122 -4.36 2.14 -2.26
C VAL A 122 -3.12 1.93 -1.40
N TYR A 123 -2.66 3.00 -0.74
CA TYR A 123 -1.52 2.93 0.16
C TYR A 123 -1.77 3.77 1.43
N LEU A 124 -1.11 3.39 2.52
CA LEU A 124 -1.25 4.03 3.84
C LEU A 124 -0.12 5.03 4.08
N GLU A 125 1.11 4.57 3.84
CA GLU A 125 2.34 5.27 4.18
C GLU A 125 3.10 5.67 2.91
N PRO A 126 3.69 6.88 2.88
CA PRO A 126 4.48 7.33 1.74
C PRO A 126 5.71 6.43 1.52
N SER A 127 6.11 6.29 0.26
CA SER A 127 7.29 5.50 -0.09
C SER A 127 8.58 6.15 0.44
N PRO A 128 9.57 5.35 0.88
CA PRO A 128 10.88 5.87 1.28
C PRO A 128 11.66 6.40 0.06
N GLY A 129 12.75 7.13 0.32
CA GLY A 129 13.70 7.48 -0.72
C GLY A 129 14.52 6.27 -1.18
N PHE A 130 14.54 5.99 -2.48
CA PHE A 130 15.26 4.84 -3.06
C PHE A 130 16.65 5.19 -3.62
N CYS A 131 17.03 6.47 -3.58
CA CYS A 131 18.28 6.97 -4.15
C CYS A 131 19.51 6.36 -3.47
N GLU A 132 19.55 6.40 -2.15
CA GLU A 132 20.70 5.98 -1.35
C GLU A 132 20.46 4.60 -0.72
N LYS A 133 21.56 3.87 -0.50
CA LYS A 133 21.51 2.54 0.08
C LYS A 133 21.09 2.61 1.55
N ASN A 134 20.03 1.88 1.90
CA ASN A 134 19.59 1.68 3.28
C ASN A 134 19.36 0.18 3.55
N SER A 135 20.37 -0.48 4.13
CA SER A 135 20.32 -1.92 4.44
C SER A 135 19.17 -2.30 5.39
N ARG A 136 18.79 -1.40 6.31
CA ARG A 136 17.72 -1.67 7.29
C ARG A 136 16.35 -1.79 6.64
N GLN A 137 16.15 -1.09 5.53
CA GLN A 137 14.89 -1.09 4.76
C GLN A 137 14.98 -1.95 3.49
N GLY A 138 16.09 -2.67 3.28
CA GLY A 138 16.31 -3.47 2.06
C GLY A 138 16.51 -2.63 0.79
N ILE A 139 16.80 -1.33 0.92
CA ILE A 139 17.00 -0.43 -0.21
C ILE A 139 18.47 -0.51 -0.64
N GLN A 140 18.72 -0.93 -1.87
CA GLN A 140 20.08 -1.06 -2.41
C GLN A 140 20.67 0.26 -2.90
N GLY A 141 19.83 1.26 -3.15
CA GLY A 141 20.22 2.52 -3.80
C GLY A 141 20.17 2.43 -5.32
N THR A 142 20.47 3.54 -5.97
CA THR A 142 20.43 3.69 -7.45
C THR A 142 21.81 3.78 -8.10
N HIS A 143 22.87 3.78 -7.30
CA HIS A 143 24.25 3.84 -7.77
C HIS A 143 24.60 2.67 -8.68
N GLY A 144 25.26 2.94 -9.80
CA GLY A 144 25.70 1.92 -10.77
C GLY A 144 24.58 1.35 -11.65
N ARG A 145 23.35 1.88 -11.58
CA ARG A 145 22.27 1.49 -12.49
C ARG A 145 22.41 2.22 -13.82
N GLN A 146 22.12 1.51 -14.91
CA GLN A 146 21.98 2.12 -16.24
C GLN A 146 20.76 3.06 -16.26
N CYS A 147 20.91 4.19 -16.94
CA CYS A 147 19.87 5.17 -17.17
C CYS A 147 19.86 5.59 -18.63
N ASN A 148 18.75 6.18 -19.07
CA ASN A 148 18.58 6.74 -20.40
C ASN A 148 18.68 8.27 -20.30
N ASP A 149 19.62 8.89 -21.01
CA ASP A 149 19.81 10.34 -20.97
C ASP A 149 18.74 11.12 -21.74
N THR A 150 18.09 10.48 -22.72
CA THR A 150 17.00 11.08 -23.50
C THR A 150 15.63 10.99 -22.84
N SER A 151 15.48 10.16 -21.80
CA SER A 151 14.18 9.98 -21.12
C SER A 151 14.00 11.00 -19.99
N ILE A 152 12.80 11.58 -19.92
CA ILE A 152 12.34 12.43 -18.81
C ILE A 152 11.66 11.57 -17.72
N GLY A 153 11.42 10.29 -18.01
CA GLY A 153 10.73 9.35 -17.14
C GLY A 153 11.60 8.80 -16.01
N VAL A 154 11.07 7.81 -15.29
CA VAL A 154 11.76 7.16 -14.17
C VAL A 154 13.00 6.37 -14.59
N ASP A 155 13.20 6.11 -15.88
CA ASP A 155 14.42 5.54 -16.48
C ASP A 155 15.42 6.63 -16.90
N GLY A 156 14.99 7.88 -16.88
CA GLY A 156 15.78 9.08 -17.16
C GLY A 156 16.96 9.24 -16.20
N CYS A 157 18.11 9.67 -16.70
CA CYS A 157 19.30 9.84 -15.85
C CYS A 157 19.09 10.89 -14.73
N ASP A 158 18.27 11.92 -14.94
CA ASP A 158 17.96 12.92 -13.91
C ASP A 158 17.27 12.29 -12.68
N LEU A 159 16.29 11.41 -12.92
CA LEU A 159 15.53 10.73 -11.87
C LEU A 159 16.25 9.50 -11.32
N MET A 160 16.85 8.68 -12.20
CA MET A 160 17.58 7.47 -11.81
C MET A 160 18.84 7.78 -11.01
N CYS A 161 19.55 8.85 -11.37
CA CYS A 161 20.78 9.26 -10.68
C CYS A 161 20.51 10.31 -9.59
N CYS A 162 19.25 10.70 -9.37
CA CYS A 162 18.84 11.66 -8.34
C CYS A 162 19.64 12.97 -8.37
N GLY A 163 19.91 13.49 -9.58
CA GLY A 163 20.69 14.72 -9.80
C GLY A 163 22.19 14.63 -9.49
N ARG A 164 22.75 13.45 -9.17
CA ARG A 164 24.19 13.27 -8.89
C ARG A 164 25.08 13.31 -10.15
N GLY A 165 24.48 13.43 -11.34
CA GLY A 165 25.14 13.24 -12.62
C GLY A 165 25.28 11.77 -13.01
N TYR A 166 25.77 11.53 -14.22
CA TYR A 166 25.94 10.20 -14.79
C TYR A 166 27.18 10.17 -15.69
N ARG A 167 27.69 8.96 -15.94
CA ARG A 167 28.80 8.71 -16.87
C ARG A 167 28.24 8.01 -18.10
N THR A 168 28.57 8.53 -19.28
CA THR A 168 28.26 7.87 -20.56
C THR A 168 29.42 6.98 -20.97
N GLU A 169 29.10 5.78 -21.46
CA GLU A 169 30.08 4.80 -21.92
C GLU A 169 29.57 4.18 -23.24
N GLU A 170 30.39 4.24 -24.27
CA GLU A 170 30.09 3.62 -25.57
C GLU A 170 30.58 2.18 -25.58
N ILE A 171 29.66 1.24 -25.79
CA ILE A 171 29.92 -0.20 -25.77
C ILE A 171 29.57 -0.80 -27.13
N LEU A 172 30.47 -1.60 -27.68
CA LEU A 172 30.21 -2.33 -28.92
C LEU A 172 29.35 -3.56 -28.60
N VAL A 173 28.11 -3.56 -29.09
CA VAL A 173 27.14 -4.64 -28.88
C VAL A 173 27.08 -5.52 -30.13
N THR A 174 27.33 -6.81 -29.97
CA THR A 174 27.13 -7.81 -31.03
C THR A 174 25.76 -8.44 -30.88
N GLU A 175 24.89 -8.24 -31.86
CA GLU A 175 23.57 -8.87 -31.92
C GLU A 175 23.40 -9.72 -33.19
N LYS A 176 22.37 -10.58 -33.18
CA LYS A 176 22.01 -11.33 -34.39
C LYS A 176 21.25 -10.39 -35.33
N CYS A 177 21.73 -10.24 -36.56
CA CYS A 177 20.97 -9.57 -37.59
C CYS A 177 19.70 -10.37 -37.95
N ALA A 178 18.68 -9.64 -38.41
CA ALA A 178 17.42 -10.19 -38.90
C ALA A 178 17.57 -10.81 -40.29
#